data_AF-A0A7X4WBW2-F1
#
_entry.id   AF-A0A7X4WBW2-F1
#
_cell.length_a   1.000
_cell.length_b   1.000
_cell.length_c   1.000
_cell.angle_alpha   90.00
_cell.angle_beta   90.00
_cell.angle_gamma   90.00
#
_symmetry.space_group_name_H-M   'P 1'
#
loop_
_entity.id
_entity.type
_entity.pdbx_description
1 polymer ?
#
loop_
_entity_poly.entity_id
_entity_poly.type
_entity_poly.pdbx_seq_one_letter_code
_entity_poly.pdbx_strand_id
1 'polypeptide(L)'
;YTVIADNCNLQVKNAQHSWGKFYQYDNKDHELSPEEVNGQVVEIGQEGFNIVSSCGRSDAASGTQGSFDLYDGSTKVVTLVWDCPWGSKSNSWSQTGQNSKYVVSVTGGSMNSGAIGVLTVEVIKKHVG
;
A
#
# COMPACT_ATOMS: atom_id res chain seq x y z
N TYR A 1 -4.95 1.00 -0.38
CA TYR A 1 -4.19 0.49 -1.53
C TYR A 1 -4.94 -0.69 -2.11
N THR A 2 -5.28 -0.59 -3.39
CA THR A 2 -5.69 -1.73 -4.21
C THR A 2 -4.48 -2.22 -4.99
N VAL A 3 -4.27 -3.52 -5.09
CA VAL A 3 -3.13 -4.10 -5.80
C VAL A 3 -3.64 -5.05 -6.88
N ILE A 4 -3.20 -4.87 -8.12
CA ILE A 4 -3.52 -5.72 -9.27
C ILE A 4 -2.24 -6.48 -9.65
N ALA A 5 -2.33 -7.81 -9.67
CA ALA A 5 -1.19 -8.69 -9.94
C ALA A 5 -1.33 -9.34 -11.31
N ASP A 6 -0.40 -9.05 -12.23
CA ASP A 6 -0.30 -9.71 -13.53
C ASP A 6 1.00 -10.51 -13.64
N ASN A 7 0.87 -11.77 -14.07
CA ASN A 7 1.95 -12.73 -14.24
C ASN A 7 2.80 -12.99 -12.96
N CYS A 8 2.26 -12.71 -11.78
CA CYS A 8 2.90 -12.98 -10.48
C CYS A 8 1.88 -13.12 -9.36
N ASN A 9 2.30 -13.75 -8.26
CA ASN A 9 1.60 -13.67 -6.98
C ASN A 9 2.29 -12.61 -6.14
N LEU A 10 1.52 -11.80 -5.42
CA LEU A 10 2.06 -10.74 -4.58
C LEU A 10 1.67 -10.94 -3.13
N GLN A 11 2.64 -10.74 -2.24
CA GLN A 11 2.43 -10.76 -0.80
C GLN A 11 2.89 -9.45 -0.19
N VAL A 12 2.06 -8.90 0.70
CA VAL A 12 2.42 -7.75 1.53
C VAL A 12 3.37 -8.21 2.64
N LYS A 13 4.51 -7.53 2.76
CA LYS A 13 5.49 -7.75 3.84
C LYS A 13 6.04 -6.43 4.36
N ASN A 14 6.69 -6.49 5.53
CA ASN A 14 7.36 -5.36 6.16
C ASN A 14 6.45 -4.11 6.26
N ALA A 15 5.16 -4.32 6.49
CA ALA A 15 4.23 -3.24 6.73
C ALA A 15 4.64 -2.48 7.99
N GLN A 16 4.63 -1.16 7.91
CA GLN A 16 4.98 -0.28 9.02
C GLN A 16 4.25 1.05 8.87
N HIS A 17 3.96 1.70 9.99
CA HIS A 17 3.44 3.06 10.02
C HIS A 17 4.21 3.87 11.05
N SER A 18 4.60 5.09 10.68
CA SER A 18 5.17 6.07 11.61
C SER A 18 4.05 6.89 12.28
N TRP A 19 2.92 7.04 11.59
CA TRP A 19 1.74 7.77 12.07
C TRP A 19 0.44 7.10 11.60
N GLY A 20 -0.60 7.22 12.43
CA GLY A 20 -1.90 6.64 12.18
C GLY A 20 -2.00 5.18 12.60
N LYS A 21 -2.83 4.42 11.89
CA LYS A 21 -3.04 2.99 12.11
C LYS A 21 -3.47 2.29 10.83
N PHE A 22 -3.18 0.99 10.74
CA PHE A 22 -3.85 0.12 9.77
C PHE A 22 -5.24 -0.26 10.28
N TYR A 23 -6.15 -0.58 9.36
CA TYR A 23 -7.50 -1.03 9.71
C TYR A 23 -8.05 -1.99 8.66
N GLN A 24 -9.02 -2.81 9.05
CA GLN A 24 -9.76 -3.65 8.12
C GLN A 24 -10.60 -2.78 7.20
N TYR A 25 -10.53 -3.00 5.88
CA TYR A 25 -11.33 -2.25 4.93
C TYR A 25 -12.82 -2.18 5.33
N ASP A 26 -13.42 -1.00 5.13
CA ASP A 26 -14.79 -0.65 5.52
C ASP A 26 -15.08 -0.57 7.04
N ASN A 27 -14.07 -0.81 7.89
CA ASN A 27 -14.20 -0.68 9.35
C ASN A 27 -12.96 -0.03 9.98
N LYS A 28 -12.94 1.31 10.05
CA LYS A 28 -11.83 2.09 10.65
C LYS A 28 -11.66 1.87 12.16
N ASP A 29 -12.64 1.31 12.84
CA ASP A 29 -12.56 1.00 14.27
C ASP A 29 -11.91 -0.36 14.52
N HIS A 30 -11.90 -1.24 13.51
CA HIS A 30 -11.17 -2.49 13.54
C HIS A 30 -9.71 -2.26 13.11
N GLU A 31 -8.89 -1.87 14.07
CA GLU A 31 -7.45 -1.70 13.87
C GLU A 31 -6.76 -3.04 13.61
N LEU A 32 -5.80 -3.03 12.66
CA LEU A 32 -4.94 -4.17 12.36
C LEU A 32 -3.51 -3.87 12.81
N SER A 33 -2.86 -4.87 13.39
CA SER A 33 -1.41 -4.84 13.63
C SER A 33 -0.64 -4.92 12.29
N PRO A 34 0.61 -4.43 12.24
CA PRO A 34 1.48 -4.64 11.09
C PRO A 34 1.60 -6.12 10.70
N GLU A 35 1.59 -7.03 11.66
CA GLU A 35 1.66 -8.47 11.46
C GLU A 35 0.42 -9.05 10.76
N GLU A 36 -0.77 -8.50 11.00
CA GLU A 36 -2.01 -8.90 10.31
C GLU A 36 -2.13 -8.34 8.90
N VAL A 37 -1.50 -7.17 8.67
CA VAL A 37 -1.34 -6.60 7.32
C VAL A 37 -0.27 -7.37 6.53
N ASN A 38 0.78 -7.80 7.22
CA ASN A 38 1.74 -8.73 6.66
C ASN A 38 1.04 -10.07 6.36
N GLY A 39 1.34 -10.66 5.21
CA GLY A 39 0.76 -11.94 4.82
C GLY A 39 -0.50 -11.83 3.98
N GLN A 40 -1.06 -10.63 3.75
CA GLN A 40 -2.09 -10.42 2.74
C GLN A 40 -1.53 -10.78 1.34
N VAL A 41 -2.28 -11.59 0.59
CA VAL A 41 -1.87 -12.14 -0.72
C VAL A 41 -2.82 -11.66 -1.82
N VAL A 42 -2.26 -11.32 -2.98
CA VAL A 42 -2.96 -11.16 -4.25
C VAL A 42 -2.47 -12.24 -5.19
N GLU A 43 -3.37 -13.14 -5.56
CA GLU A 43 -3.08 -14.21 -6.50
C GLU A 43 -2.93 -13.67 -7.93
N ILE A 44 -2.23 -14.43 -8.76
CA ILE A 44 -2.00 -14.12 -10.17
C ILE A 44 -3.31 -13.86 -10.93
N GLY A 45 -3.33 -12.76 -11.66
CA GLY A 45 -4.50 -12.31 -12.44
C GLY A 45 -5.65 -11.78 -11.59
N GLN A 46 -5.45 -11.56 -10.29
CA GLN A 46 -6.48 -11.04 -9.39
C GLN A 46 -6.20 -9.59 -8.95
N GLU A 47 -7.26 -8.97 -8.42
CA GLU A 47 -7.23 -7.68 -7.75
C GLU A 47 -7.41 -7.87 -6.24
N GLY A 48 -6.39 -7.46 -5.47
CA GLY A 48 -6.46 -7.30 -4.03
C GLY A 48 -7.06 -5.95 -3.68
N PHE A 49 -8.40 -5.88 -3.64
CA PHE A 49 -9.13 -4.66 -3.34
C PHE A 49 -8.88 -4.18 -1.90
N ASN A 50 -8.40 -2.95 -1.74
CA ASN A 50 -8.13 -2.30 -0.45
C ASN A 50 -7.34 -3.14 0.57
N ILE A 51 -6.42 -3.96 0.07
CA ILE A 51 -5.61 -4.93 0.82
C ILE A 51 -4.72 -4.29 1.92
N VAL A 52 -4.35 -3.02 1.75
CA VAL A 52 -3.74 -2.21 2.82
C VAL A 52 -4.55 -0.93 2.97
N SER A 53 -5.16 -0.76 4.14
CA SER A 53 -5.98 0.41 4.50
C SER A 53 -5.39 1.10 5.72
N SER A 54 -5.18 2.42 5.64
CA SER A 54 -4.56 3.20 6.71
C SER A 54 -5.26 4.55 6.89
N CYS A 55 -5.36 5.02 8.14
CA CYS A 55 -5.96 6.30 8.48
C CYS A 55 -5.29 6.91 9.72
N GLY A 56 -5.57 8.20 9.98
CA GLY A 56 -5.21 8.82 11.25
C GLY A 56 -5.98 8.21 12.43
N ARG A 57 -5.43 8.36 13.64
CA ARG A 57 -6.13 7.96 14.87
C ARG A 57 -7.07 9.09 15.31
N SER A 58 -8.31 8.76 15.67
CA SER A 58 -9.39 9.72 15.96
C SER A 58 -9.11 10.66 17.14
N ASP A 59 -8.22 10.26 18.05
CA ASP A 59 -7.79 10.99 19.24
C ASP A 59 -6.48 11.77 19.04
N ALA A 60 -5.89 11.71 17.85
CA ALA A 60 -4.67 12.42 17.49
C ALA A 60 -4.91 13.34 16.30
N ALA A 61 -4.43 14.59 16.36
CA ALA A 61 -4.34 15.48 15.20
C ALA A 61 -3.19 15.05 14.27
N SER A 62 -3.18 13.77 13.88
CA SER A 62 -2.21 13.17 12.98
C SER A 62 -2.95 12.50 11.82
N GLY A 63 -2.35 12.58 10.63
CA GLY A 63 -2.83 11.85 9.48
C GLY A 63 -2.24 10.43 9.50
N THR A 64 -1.80 9.92 8.35
CA THR A 64 -1.13 8.63 8.29
C THR A 64 0.12 8.66 7.43
N GLN A 65 1.17 8.01 7.92
CA GLN A 65 2.42 7.85 7.20
C GLN A 65 2.93 6.44 7.43
N GLY A 66 3.41 5.79 6.36
CA GLY A 66 3.96 4.46 6.48
C GLY A 66 4.48 3.92 5.16
N SER A 67 4.83 2.63 5.21
CA SER A 67 5.27 1.89 4.04
C SER A 67 4.96 0.42 4.15
N PHE A 68 4.98 -0.28 3.02
CA PHE A 68 5.02 -1.73 2.96
C PHE A 68 5.74 -2.19 1.70
N ASP A 69 6.15 -3.44 1.69
CA ASP A 69 6.77 -4.09 0.55
C ASP A 69 5.80 -5.03 -0.14
N LEU A 70 5.93 -5.13 -1.47
CA LEU A 70 5.35 -6.23 -2.23
C LEU A 70 6.44 -7.25 -2.57
N TYR A 71 6.13 -8.53 -2.39
CA TYR A 71 7.01 -9.65 -2.69
C TYR A 71 6.33 -10.65 -3.64
N ASP A 72 7.08 -11.19 -4.59
CA ASP A 72 6.73 -12.39 -5.35
C ASP A 72 7.62 -13.54 -4.85
N GLY A 73 7.05 -14.40 -4.00
CA GLY A 73 7.78 -15.42 -3.25
C GLY A 73 8.85 -14.80 -2.34
N SER A 74 10.12 -15.09 -2.62
CA SER A 74 11.29 -14.54 -1.92
C SER A 74 11.82 -13.25 -2.55
N THR A 75 11.32 -12.85 -3.72
CA THR A 75 11.80 -11.67 -4.44
C THR A 75 11.04 -10.43 -3.99
N LYS A 76 11.75 -9.47 -3.39
CA LYS A 76 11.18 -8.13 -3.17
C LYS A 76 10.94 -7.46 -4.53
N VAL A 77 9.71 -7.03 -4.75
CA VAL A 77 9.27 -6.36 -5.98
C VAL A 77 9.46 -4.86 -5.87
N VAL A 78 8.94 -4.23 -4.83
CA VAL A 78 8.96 -2.77 -4.64
C VAL A 78 8.62 -2.42 -3.19
N THR A 79 9.08 -1.25 -2.73
CA THR A 79 8.61 -0.61 -1.48
C THR A 79 7.65 0.51 -1.84
N LEU A 80 6.47 0.53 -1.24
CA LEU A 80 5.47 1.58 -1.40
C LEU A 80 5.42 2.42 -0.12
N VAL A 81 5.45 3.74 -0.28
CA VAL A 81 5.47 4.71 0.82
C VAL A 81 4.35 5.72 0.63
N TRP A 82 3.66 6.09 1.71
CA TRP A 82 2.68 7.17 1.70
C TRP A 82 2.93 8.12 2.87
N ASP A 83 2.54 9.38 2.65
CA ASP A 83 2.44 10.41 3.66
C ASP A 83 1.16 11.23 3.40
N CYS A 84 0.20 11.09 4.30
CA CYS A 84 -1.05 11.82 4.35
C CYS A 84 -1.06 12.63 5.64
N PRO A 85 -0.51 13.85 5.67
CA PRO A 85 -0.44 14.66 6.89
C PRO A 85 -1.83 15.18 7.32
N TRP A 86 -1.97 15.54 8.60
CA TRP A 86 -3.19 16.18 9.09
C TRP A 86 -3.30 17.64 8.61
N GLY A 87 -4.53 18.09 8.35
CA GLY A 87 -4.85 19.48 8.02
C GLY A 87 -4.73 19.82 6.53
N SER A 88 -4.18 21.00 6.22
CA SER A 88 -4.13 21.58 4.87
C SER A 88 -2.87 21.23 4.08
N LYS A 89 -2.01 20.36 4.61
CA LYS A 89 -0.77 19.95 3.94
C LYS A 89 -1.07 19.00 2.78
N SER A 90 -0.23 19.06 1.75
CA SER A 90 -0.32 18.16 0.59
C SER A 90 0.03 16.73 0.96
N ASN A 91 -0.64 15.79 0.30
CA ASN A 91 -0.31 14.38 0.40
C ASN A 91 0.83 14.00 -0.55
N SER A 92 1.51 12.90 -0.25
CA SER A 92 2.48 12.30 -1.16
C SER A 92 2.50 10.78 -1.08
N TRP A 93 2.95 10.15 -2.15
CA TRP A 93 3.27 8.73 -2.20
C TRP A 93 4.41 8.51 -3.17
N SER A 94 5.15 7.42 -2.96
CA SER A 94 6.26 7.05 -3.83
C SER A 94 6.47 5.54 -3.84
N GLN A 95 7.22 5.09 -4.84
CA GLN A 95 7.70 3.73 -4.92
C GLN A 95 9.23 3.74 -4.99
N THR A 96 9.89 2.85 -4.25
CA THR A 96 11.35 2.79 -4.19
C THR A 96 11.85 1.34 -4.25
N GLY A 97 13.09 1.17 -4.73
CA GLY A 97 13.72 -0.15 -4.80
C GLY A 97 13.00 -1.14 -5.73
N GLN A 98 12.36 -0.64 -6.80
CA GLN A 98 11.66 -1.49 -7.75
C GLN A 98 12.64 -2.46 -8.42
N ASN A 99 12.28 -3.74 -8.39
CA ASN A 99 13.03 -4.80 -9.04
C ASN A 99 12.81 -4.75 -10.56
N SER A 100 13.90 -4.77 -11.32
CA SER A 100 13.90 -4.59 -12.78
C SER A 100 13.12 -5.66 -13.55
N LYS A 101 12.84 -6.81 -12.94
CA LYS A 101 12.00 -7.89 -13.50
C LYS A 101 10.51 -7.56 -13.51
N TYR A 102 10.11 -6.48 -12.86
CA TYR A 102 8.71 -6.07 -12.73
C TYR A 102 8.51 -4.66 -13.28
N VAL A 103 7.32 -4.41 -13.80
CA VAL A 103 6.80 -3.07 -14.03
C VAL A 103 5.82 -2.78 -12.90
N VAL A 104 5.98 -1.62 -12.25
CA VAL A 104 5.09 -1.17 -11.19
C VAL A 104 4.58 0.22 -11.53
N SER A 105 3.26 0.36 -11.57
CA SER A 105 2.57 1.63 -11.78
C SER A 105 1.70 1.93 -10.57
N VAL A 106 1.71 3.18 -10.11
CA VAL A 106 0.87 3.66 -9.01
C VAL A 106 0.01 4.80 -9.51
N THR A 107 -1.31 4.63 -9.44
CA THR A 107 -2.31 5.60 -9.92
C THR A 107 -3.37 5.88 -8.84
N GLY A 108 -4.28 6.80 -9.16
CA GLY A 108 -5.30 7.26 -8.22
C GLY A 108 -4.73 8.26 -7.21
N GLY A 109 -5.32 8.27 -6.02
CA GLY A 109 -4.98 9.20 -4.96
C GLY A 109 -5.27 10.67 -5.29
N SER A 110 -5.03 11.52 -4.30
CA SER A 110 -5.12 12.99 -4.40
C SER A 110 -3.93 13.60 -3.67
N MET A 111 -3.17 14.44 -4.37
CA MET A 111 -2.06 15.23 -3.79
C MET A 111 -2.55 16.48 -3.05
N ASN A 112 -3.84 16.81 -3.16
CA ASN A 112 -4.45 17.95 -2.46
C ASN A 112 -4.57 17.67 -0.95
N SER A 113 -4.94 18.70 -0.19
CA SER A 113 -5.26 18.55 1.23
C SER A 113 -6.47 17.62 1.45
N GLY A 114 -6.54 17.03 2.64
CA GLY A 114 -7.53 16.02 2.98
C GLY A 114 -7.03 14.61 2.70
N ALA A 115 -7.96 13.67 2.49
CA ALA A 115 -7.60 12.26 2.33
C ALA A 115 -6.85 12.02 1.00
N ILE A 116 -5.83 11.16 1.04
CA ILE A 116 -5.21 10.61 -0.19
C ILE A 116 -6.28 9.92 -1.04
N GLY A 117 -7.19 9.17 -0.44
CA GLY A 117 -8.11 8.30 -1.17
C GLY A 117 -7.45 6.97 -1.53
N VAL A 118 -7.92 6.32 -2.59
CA VAL A 118 -7.44 5.00 -3.01
C VAL A 118 -6.28 5.16 -3.98
N LEU A 119 -5.15 4.54 -3.63
CA LEU A 119 -4.03 4.30 -4.53
C LEU A 119 -4.15 2.90 -5.11
N THR A 120 -4.09 2.79 -6.44
CA THR A 120 -4.08 1.52 -7.16
C THR A 120 -2.67 1.23 -7.63
N VAL A 121 -2.18 0.02 -7.35
CA VAL A 121 -0.84 -0.44 -7.75
C VAL A 121 -0.99 -1.59 -8.71
N GLU A 122 -0.57 -1.38 -9.95
CA GLU A 122 -0.50 -2.43 -10.95
C GLU A 122 0.92 -2.96 -11.02
N VAL A 123 1.08 -4.28 -10.88
CA VAL A 123 2.36 -4.96 -10.96
C VAL A 123 2.30 -6.01 -12.06
N ILE A 124 3.20 -5.89 -13.03
CA ILE A 124 3.36 -6.86 -14.12
C ILE A 124 4.74 -7.48 -14.02
N LYS A 125 4.83 -8.80 -13.88
CA LYS A 125 6.10 -9.50 -14.04
C LYS A 125 6.44 -9.62 -15.52
N LYS A 126 7.58 -9.06 -15.91
CA LYS A 126 8.07 -9.13 -17.29
C LYS A 126 8.30 -10.59 -17.66
N HIS A 127 7.92 -10.98 -18.87
CA HIS A 127 8.31 -12.29 -19.40
C HIS A 127 9.84 -12.38 -19.42
N VAL A 128 10.36 -13.41 -18.77
CA VAL A 128 11.72 -13.86 -18.98
C VAL A 128 11.62 -14.87 -20.11
N GLY A 129 12.13 -14.49 -21.29
CA GLY A 129 12.29 -15.42 -22.41
C GLY A 129 13.29 -16.53 -22.10
#